data_AF-A0A242PHY8-F1
#
_entry.id   AF-A0A242PHY8-F1
#
_cell.length_a   1.000
_cell.length_b   1.000
_cell.length_c   1.000
_cell.angle_alpha   90.00
_cell.angle_beta   90.00
_cell.angle_gamma   90.00
#
_symmetry.space_group_name_H-M   'P 1'
#
loop_
_entity.id
_entity.type
_entity.pdbx_description
1 polymer ?
#
loop_
_entity_poly.entity_id
_entity_poly.type
_entity_poly.pdbx_seq_one_letter_code
_entity_poly.pdbx_strand_id
1 'polypeptide(L)'
;MKISLKRVFHPVGQGAFYSEQIYSGNNVFEMVFDCGNAPEHNEESTIKADSKLSKYFKCRTQNNDWKIDLLFISHFHADHISFLIKYRRKYQVKNLIIPLLTPQEINLLLLGVALKEYQIDIKAYHELLTNPEKFFGEDCHIIKINSDKSNESNLLKTFNPIFKLQYTDNKLIIYHPDPQSHYYFPIWLYIPYDFIKYFCRLDYNRKISTFFTKTKLTSELLMDVKDITEILKHIEKNLKI
;
A
#
# COMPACT_ATOMS: atom_id res chain seq x y z
N MET A 1 26.43 -7.38 22.43
CA MET A 1 25.77 -6.26 21.72
C MET A 1 24.32 -6.23 22.18
N LYS A 2 23.83 -5.10 22.72
CA LYS A 2 22.42 -4.97 23.13
C LYS A 2 21.62 -4.43 21.95
N ILE A 3 20.56 -5.14 21.57
CA ILE A 3 19.58 -4.69 20.58
C ILE A 3 18.32 -4.32 21.37
N SER A 4 17.72 -3.18 21.07
CA SER A 4 16.41 -2.81 21.62
C SER A 4 15.45 -2.39 20.52
N LEU A 5 14.19 -2.77 20.66
CA LEU A 5 13.11 -2.44 19.74
C LEU A 5 12.15 -1.45 20.40
N LYS A 6 11.79 -0.39 19.68
CA LYS A 6 10.65 0.46 20.02
C LYS A 6 9.63 0.39 18.89
N ARG A 7 8.43 -0.10 19.20
CA ARG A 7 7.28 -0.13 18.27
C ARG A 7 6.22 0.85 18.75
N VAL A 8 5.64 1.61 17.82
CA VAL A 8 4.54 2.53 18.09
C VAL A 8 3.39 2.24 17.13
N PHE A 9 2.20 2.04 17.70
CA PHE A 9 0.95 1.96 16.98
C PHE A 9 0.30 3.34 16.98
N HIS A 10 0.26 3.99 15.83
CA HIS A 10 -0.30 5.34 15.74
C HIS A 10 -1.83 5.24 15.70
N PRO A 11 -2.56 6.00 16.55
CA PRO A 11 -4.01 5.95 16.60
C PRO A 11 -4.62 6.70 15.41
N VAL A 12 -4.64 6.05 14.25
CA VAL A 12 -5.10 6.62 12.97
C VAL A 12 -6.57 6.31 12.65
N GLY A 13 -7.31 5.64 13.52
CA GLY A 13 -8.68 5.23 13.23
C GLY A 13 -8.72 4.05 12.25
N GLN A 14 -9.54 4.13 11.20
CA GLN A 14 -9.54 3.13 10.14
C GLN A 14 -8.29 3.31 9.26
N GLY A 15 -7.60 2.20 9.01
CA GLY A 15 -6.32 2.15 8.31
C GLY A 15 -5.24 1.52 9.20
N ALA A 16 -3.99 1.74 8.82
CA ALA A 16 -2.84 1.34 9.64
C ALA A 16 -1.70 2.37 9.51
N PHE A 17 -0.99 2.55 10.63
CA PHE A 17 0.28 3.25 10.66
C PHE A 17 1.08 2.80 11.87
N TYR A 18 2.14 2.06 11.61
CA TYR A 18 3.07 1.59 12.64
C TYR A 18 4.48 2.08 12.31
N SER A 19 5.20 2.50 13.35
CA SER A 19 6.63 2.82 13.22
C SER A 19 7.44 1.99 14.19
N GLU A 20 8.55 1.46 13.71
CA GLU A 20 9.50 0.69 14.49
C GLU A 20 10.89 1.30 14.42
N GLN A 21 11.60 1.25 15.54
CA GLN A 21 12.99 1.66 15.65
C GLN A 21 13.78 0.54 16.30
N ILE A 22 14.74 -0.02 15.58
CA ILE A 22 15.67 -1.03 16.10
C ILE A 22 16.99 -0.35 16.38
N TYR A 23 17.40 -0.35 17.64
CA TYR A 23 18.63 0.30 18.10
C TYR A 23 19.72 -0.75 18.31
N SER A 24 20.91 -0.47 17.76
CA SER A 24 22.13 -1.26 17.99
C SER A 24 23.31 -0.31 18.16
N GLY A 25 23.70 -0.04 19.41
CA GLY A 25 24.66 1.02 19.73
C GLY A 25 24.13 2.39 19.30
N ASN A 26 24.88 3.11 18.47
CA ASN A 26 24.48 4.41 17.91
C ASN A 26 23.68 4.31 16.61
N ASN A 27 23.48 3.08 16.10
CA ASN A 27 22.73 2.86 14.86
C ASN A 27 21.24 2.70 15.18
N VAL A 28 20.40 3.33 14.37
CA VAL A 28 18.95 3.19 14.42
C VAL A 28 18.49 2.74 13.05
N PHE A 29 17.75 1.64 12.99
CA PHE A 29 17.03 1.20 11.80
C PHE A 29 15.57 1.60 11.93
N GLU A 30 15.07 2.42 11.01
CA GLU A 30 13.71 2.95 11.01
C GLU A 30 12.83 2.17 10.03
N MET A 31 11.77 1.56 10.54
CA MET A 31 10.79 0.85 9.74
C MET A 31 9.40 1.47 9.90
N VAL A 32 8.67 1.52 8.79
CA VAL A 32 7.27 1.97 8.74
C VAL A 32 6.41 0.89 8.09
N PHE A 33 5.25 0.61 8.67
CA PHE A 33 4.24 -0.26 8.09
C PHE A 33 2.94 0.50 7.93
N ASP A 34 2.52 0.68 6.68
CA ASP A 34 1.47 1.60 6.25
C ASP A 34 1.67 3.02 6.82
N CYS A 35 0.93 3.96 6.27
CA CYS A 35 1.02 5.37 6.64
C CYS A 35 -0.19 6.09 6.05
N GLY A 36 -1.36 5.83 6.64
CA GLY A 36 -2.63 6.41 6.22
C GLY A 36 -3.62 6.59 7.36
N ASN A 37 -4.77 7.13 7.00
CA ASN A 37 -5.95 7.34 7.82
C ASN A 37 -7.17 7.47 6.88
N ALA A 38 -8.32 6.94 7.31
CA ALA A 38 -9.63 7.21 6.71
C ALA A 38 -10.39 8.33 7.49
N PRO A 39 -10.57 9.53 6.90
CA PRO A 39 -11.33 10.61 7.51
C PRO A 39 -12.81 10.32 7.79
N GLU A 40 -13.39 9.33 7.11
CA GLU A 40 -14.84 9.18 6.90
C GLU A 40 -15.67 8.82 8.14
N HIS A 41 -15.05 8.49 9.28
CA HIS A 41 -15.78 7.90 10.40
C HIS A 41 -16.07 8.81 11.59
N ASN A 42 -15.49 10.03 11.67
CA ASN A 42 -15.85 11.07 12.65
C ASN A 42 -14.99 12.34 12.46
N GLU A 43 -15.54 13.44 11.94
CA GLU A 43 -14.80 14.70 11.66
C GLU A 43 -13.98 15.19 12.86
N GLU A 44 -14.54 15.14 14.07
CA GLU A 44 -13.87 15.61 15.29
C GLU A 44 -12.71 14.70 15.72
N SER A 45 -12.81 13.39 15.44
CA SER A 45 -11.75 12.41 15.68
C SER A 45 -10.63 12.50 14.64
N THR A 46 -11.00 12.80 13.39
CA THR A 46 -10.11 12.98 12.24
C THR A 46 -9.22 14.22 12.45
N ILE A 47 -9.78 15.34 12.94
CA ILE A 47 -9.02 16.56 13.24
C ILE A 47 -8.01 16.31 14.37
N LYS A 48 -8.41 15.59 15.42
CA LYS A 48 -7.51 15.24 16.55
C LYS A 48 -6.42 14.25 16.13
N ALA A 49 -6.74 13.26 15.29
CA ALA A 49 -5.76 12.34 14.71
C ALA A 49 -4.77 13.09 13.79
N ASP A 50 -5.26 13.94 12.89
CA ASP A 50 -4.42 14.70 11.96
C ASP A 50 -3.55 15.73 12.70
N SER A 51 -4.00 16.31 13.82
CA SER A 51 -3.15 17.20 14.65
C SER A 51 -2.02 16.46 15.37
N LYS A 52 -2.28 15.28 15.94
CA LYS A 52 -1.23 14.46 16.60
C LYS A 52 -0.25 13.88 15.58
N LEU A 53 -0.75 13.39 14.45
CA LEU A 53 0.09 12.89 13.38
C LEU A 53 0.84 14.00 12.68
N SER A 54 0.22 15.13 12.36
CA SER A 54 0.95 16.26 11.78
C SER A 54 2.06 16.73 12.72
N LYS A 55 1.90 16.62 14.04
CA LYS A 55 2.99 16.82 14.99
C LYS A 55 4.07 15.73 14.88
N TYR A 56 3.69 14.45 14.81
CA TYR A 56 4.63 13.34 14.56
C TYR A 56 5.45 13.57 13.28
N PHE A 57 4.79 13.82 12.16
CA PHE A 57 5.43 14.14 10.88
C PHE A 57 6.27 15.41 11.00
N LYS A 58 5.75 16.52 11.55
CA LYS A 58 6.56 17.73 11.75
C LYS A 58 7.84 17.46 12.53
N CYS A 59 7.78 16.68 13.61
CA CYS A 59 8.98 16.32 14.38
C CYS A 59 9.96 15.46 13.58
N ARG A 60 9.47 14.53 12.75
CA ARG A 60 10.32 13.65 11.93
C ARG A 60 10.86 14.31 10.67
N THR A 61 10.10 15.22 10.08
CA THR A 61 10.38 15.85 8.78
C THR A 61 10.91 17.27 8.92
N GLN A 62 11.37 17.68 10.11
CA GLN A 62 11.75 19.07 10.41
C GLN A 62 12.82 19.62 9.44
N ASN A 63 13.61 18.73 8.81
CA ASN A 63 14.60 19.07 7.77
C ASN A 63 14.42 18.28 6.45
N ASN A 64 13.24 17.73 6.17
CA ASN A 64 13.01 16.76 5.07
C ASN A 64 13.92 15.51 5.12
N ASP A 65 14.50 15.23 6.29
CA ASP A 65 15.48 14.17 6.49
C ASP A 65 14.89 12.94 7.17
N TRP A 66 13.58 12.73 7.12
CA TRP A 66 13.03 11.49 7.66
C TRP A 66 13.44 10.32 6.77
N LYS A 67 14.51 9.63 7.18
CA LYS A 67 15.00 8.44 6.51
C LYS A 67 14.27 7.22 7.06
N ILE A 68 13.62 6.50 6.15
CA ILE A 68 12.94 5.23 6.42
C ILE A 68 13.80 4.16 5.75
N ASP A 69 14.43 3.31 6.56
CA ASP A 69 15.23 2.21 6.03
C ASP A 69 14.36 1.16 5.34
N LEU A 70 13.14 0.96 5.85
CA LEU A 70 12.21 -0.04 5.33
C LEU A 70 10.75 0.42 5.46
N LEU A 71 10.08 0.59 4.32
CA LEU A 71 8.64 0.87 4.25
C LEU A 71 7.92 -0.35 3.73
N PHE A 72 6.92 -0.83 4.47
CA PHE A 72 5.95 -1.80 4.00
C PHE A 72 4.63 -1.10 3.72
N ILE A 73 4.06 -1.34 2.54
CA ILE A 73 2.66 -1.01 2.24
C ILE A 73 1.92 -2.33 2.15
N SER A 74 0.94 -2.52 3.03
CA SER A 74 0.14 -3.73 3.08
C SER A 74 -0.71 -3.86 1.82
N HIS A 75 -1.41 -2.79 1.46
CA HIS A 75 -2.22 -2.63 0.26
C HIS A 75 -2.49 -1.14 -0.01
N PHE A 76 -3.10 -0.82 -1.15
CA PHE A 76 -3.18 0.54 -1.65
C PHE A 76 -4.54 1.23 -1.44
N HIS A 77 -5.33 0.82 -0.44
CA HIS A 77 -6.50 1.64 -0.08
C HIS A 77 -6.06 2.98 0.52
N ALA A 78 -6.86 4.02 0.30
CA ALA A 78 -6.51 5.39 0.68
C ALA A 78 -6.20 5.53 2.18
N ASP A 79 -6.90 4.78 3.03
CA ASP A 79 -6.72 4.75 4.48
C ASP A 79 -5.41 4.09 4.95
N HIS A 80 -4.65 3.45 4.06
CA HIS A 80 -3.34 2.86 4.36
C HIS A 80 -2.16 3.69 3.85
N ILE A 81 -2.38 4.61 2.91
CA ILE A 81 -1.29 5.30 2.21
C ILE A 81 -1.48 6.82 2.08
N SER A 82 -2.62 7.36 2.55
CA SER A 82 -2.96 8.79 2.37
C SER A 82 -1.89 9.74 2.92
N PHE A 83 -1.21 9.38 4.01
CA PHE A 83 -0.15 10.24 4.57
C PHE A 83 1.17 10.13 3.80
N LEU A 84 1.48 8.99 3.17
CA LEU A 84 2.61 8.90 2.23
C LEU A 84 2.43 9.92 1.11
N ILE A 85 1.22 10.00 0.56
CA ILE A 85 0.88 10.96 -0.50
C ILE A 85 0.90 12.39 0.02
N LYS A 86 0.24 12.67 1.16
CA LYS A 86 0.17 14.01 1.76
C LYS A 86 1.56 14.59 2.08
N TYR A 87 2.48 13.74 2.51
CA TYR A 87 3.84 14.13 2.91
C TYR A 87 4.92 13.68 1.93
N ARG A 88 4.55 13.36 0.68
CA ARG A 88 5.53 13.01 -0.36
C ARG A 88 6.60 14.09 -0.42
N ARG A 89 7.87 13.68 -0.57
CA ARG A 89 9.08 14.54 -0.54
C ARG A 89 9.55 15.02 0.84
N LYS A 90 8.86 14.68 1.93
CA LYS A 90 9.31 14.99 3.30
C LYS A 90 10.07 13.85 3.98
N TYR A 91 10.20 12.73 3.28
CA TYR A 91 10.86 11.51 3.74
C TYR A 91 11.60 10.87 2.57
N GLN A 92 12.57 10.01 2.88
CA GLN A 92 13.31 9.20 1.93
C GLN A 92 13.15 7.74 2.32
N VAL A 93 12.82 6.89 1.36
CA VAL A 93 12.66 5.44 1.57
C VAL A 93 13.82 4.73 0.92
N LYS A 94 14.56 3.93 1.69
CA LYS A 94 15.68 3.13 1.17
C LYS A 94 15.20 1.82 0.56
N ASN A 95 14.30 1.12 1.25
CA ASN A 95 13.71 -0.12 0.79
C ASN A 95 12.19 -0.05 0.92
N LEU A 96 11.49 -0.38 -0.15
CA LEU A 96 10.04 -0.40 -0.22
C LEU A 96 9.57 -1.83 -0.50
N ILE A 97 8.60 -2.30 0.29
CA ILE A 97 7.96 -3.60 0.10
C ILE A 97 6.45 -3.36 -0.12
N ILE A 98 5.95 -3.75 -1.29
CA ILE A 98 4.56 -3.54 -1.72
C ILE A 98 3.98 -4.80 -2.37
N PRO A 99 2.64 -4.96 -2.47
CA PRO A 99 2.07 -6.03 -3.27
C PRO A 99 2.32 -5.79 -4.78
N LEU A 100 2.51 -6.88 -5.53
CA LEU A 100 2.52 -6.87 -6.98
C LEU A 100 1.08 -6.78 -7.48
N LEU A 101 0.75 -5.71 -8.20
CA LEU A 101 -0.58 -5.49 -8.78
C LEU A 101 -0.58 -5.76 -10.29
N THR A 102 -1.67 -6.33 -10.76
CA THR A 102 -2.03 -6.43 -12.18
C THR A 102 -2.58 -5.09 -12.70
N PRO A 103 -2.57 -4.85 -14.02
CA PRO A 103 -3.23 -3.68 -14.62
C PRO A 103 -4.68 -3.50 -14.18
N GLN A 104 -5.44 -4.59 -14.12
CA GLN A 104 -6.82 -4.59 -13.66
C GLN A 104 -6.94 -4.09 -12.22
N GLU A 105 -6.12 -4.60 -11.31
CA GLU A 105 -6.10 -4.20 -9.89
C GLU A 105 -5.77 -2.71 -9.72
N ILE A 106 -4.80 -2.20 -10.48
CA ILE A 106 -4.45 -0.77 -10.50
C ILE A 106 -5.67 0.06 -10.91
N ASN A 107 -6.34 -0.29 -12.00
CA ASN A 107 -7.50 0.46 -12.48
C ASN A 107 -8.67 0.46 -11.50
N LEU A 108 -8.87 -0.64 -10.77
CA LEU A 108 -9.92 -0.73 -9.76
C LEU A 108 -9.65 0.17 -8.57
N LEU A 109 -8.40 0.23 -8.14
CA LEU A 109 -7.95 1.14 -7.09
C LEU A 109 -8.16 2.60 -7.51
N LEU A 110 -7.75 2.96 -8.74
CA LEU A 110 -7.98 4.29 -9.30
C LEU A 110 -9.46 4.64 -9.38
N LEU A 111 -10.29 3.72 -9.88
CA LEU A 111 -11.73 3.88 -9.99
C LEU A 111 -12.37 4.05 -8.61
N GLY A 112 -11.99 3.23 -7.63
CA GLY A 112 -12.48 3.31 -6.26
C GLY A 112 -12.17 4.66 -5.62
N VAL A 113 -10.96 5.19 -5.84
CA VAL A 113 -10.58 6.51 -5.34
C VAL A 113 -11.34 7.63 -6.03
N ALA A 114 -11.48 7.56 -7.36
CA ALA A 114 -12.20 8.56 -8.13
C ALA A 114 -13.70 8.63 -7.76
N LEU A 115 -14.33 7.49 -7.47
CA LEU A 115 -15.76 7.42 -7.14
C LEU A 115 -16.09 7.79 -5.69
N LYS A 116 -15.19 7.52 -4.76
CA LYS A 116 -15.42 7.81 -3.33
C LYS A 116 -15.01 9.21 -2.91
N GLU A 117 -14.44 10.01 -3.83
CA GLU A 117 -13.96 11.36 -3.55
C GLU A 117 -13.05 11.42 -2.31
N TYR A 118 -12.21 10.40 -2.11
CA TYR A 118 -11.26 10.42 -1.01
C TYR A 118 -10.41 11.70 -1.09
N GLN A 119 -10.16 12.33 0.06
CA GLN A 119 -9.27 13.49 0.16
C GLN A 119 -7.80 13.08 -0.03
N ILE A 120 -7.45 12.66 -1.24
CA ILE A 120 -6.13 12.18 -1.64
C ILE A 120 -5.76 12.82 -2.98
N ASP A 121 -4.49 13.22 -3.13
CA ASP A 121 -4.00 13.69 -4.42
C ASP A 121 -4.01 12.52 -5.41
N ILE A 122 -5.00 12.50 -6.28
CA ILE A 122 -5.25 11.40 -7.21
C ILE A 122 -4.11 11.22 -8.23
N LYS A 123 -3.40 12.30 -8.58
CA LYS A 123 -2.23 12.23 -9.47
C LYS A 123 -1.05 11.59 -8.75
N ALA A 124 -0.86 11.94 -7.48
CA ALA A 124 0.14 11.30 -6.62
C ALA A 124 -0.17 9.81 -6.42
N TYR A 125 -1.44 9.48 -6.20
CA TYR A 125 -1.93 8.11 -6.06
C TYR A 125 -1.68 7.29 -7.33
N HIS A 126 -2.01 7.85 -8.49
CA HIS A 126 -1.71 7.22 -9.77
C HIS A 126 -0.21 6.99 -9.97
N GLU A 127 0.64 7.99 -9.66
CA GLU A 127 2.10 7.84 -9.76
C GLU A 127 2.62 6.75 -8.80
N LEU A 128 2.12 6.68 -7.56
CA LEU A 128 2.48 5.62 -6.61
C LEU A 128 2.17 4.22 -7.14
N LEU A 129 1.01 4.04 -7.78
CA LEU A 129 0.59 2.73 -8.31
C LEU A 129 1.35 2.32 -9.57
N THR A 130 1.58 3.28 -10.47
CA THR A 130 2.08 3.00 -11.83
C THR A 130 3.58 3.17 -11.98
N ASN A 131 4.18 4.03 -11.16
CA ASN A 131 5.62 4.34 -11.18
C ASN A 131 6.13 4.63 -9.75
N PRO A 132 6.12 3.62 -8.86
CA PRO A 132 6.58 3.78 -7.50
C PRO A 132 8.08 4.16 -7.43
N GLU A 133 8.88 3.79 -8.43
CA GLU A 133 10.28 4.18 -8.59
C GLU A 133 10.39 5.72 -8.65
N LYS A 134 9.57 6.37 -9.48
CA LYS A 134 9.50 7.83 -9.54
C LYS A 134 8.90 8.44 -8.28
N PHE A 135 7.89 7.82 -7.69
CA PHE A 135 7.21 8.34 -6.50
C PHE A 135 8.15 8.40 -5.27
N PHE A 136 8.93 7.34 -5.05
CA PHE A 136 9.84 7.23 -3.90
C PHE A 136 11.28 7.66 -4.19
N GLY A 137 11.64 7.86 -5.46
CA GLY A 137 12.97 8.22 -5.92
C GLY A 137 13.76 7.02 -6.44
N GLU A 138 14.67 7.27 -7.38
CA GLU A 138 15.43 6.23 -8.09
C GLU A 138 16.33 5.39 -7.18
N ASP A 139 16.76 5.94 -6.05
CA ASP A 139 17.58 5.24 -5.04
C ASP A 139 16.77 4.30 -4.14
N CYS A 140 15.43 4.29 -4.25
CA CYS A 140 14.57 3.41 -3.48
C CYS A 140 14.56 1.98 -4.06
N HIS A 141 14.99 0.99 -3.28
CA HIS A 141 14.94 -0.40 -3.69
C HIS A 141 13.54 -0.99 -3.49
N ILE A 142 12.87 -1.38 -4.59
CA ILE A 142 11.48 -1.85 -4.56
C ILE A 142 11.39 -3.37 -4.64
N ILE A 143 10.67 -3.96 -3.69
CA ILE A 143 10.36 -5.38 -3.55
C ILE A 143 8.85 -5.54 -3.74
N LYS A 144 8.42 -6.35 -4.70
CA LYS A 144 7.00 -6.55 -5.06
C LYS A 144 6.56 -7.97 -4.72
N ILE A 145 5.60 -8.12 -3.81
CA ILE A 145 5.12 -9.40 -3.29
C ILE A 145 4.02 -9.96 -4.19
N ASN A 146 4.24 -11.14 -4.78
CA ASN A 146 3.21 -11.82 -5.58
C ASN A 146 2.51 -12.89 -4.74
N SER A 147 1.20 -12.81 -4.67
CA SER A 147 0.34 -13.79 -3.99
C SER A 147 -0.10 -14.95 -4.89
N ASP A 148 0.18 -14.91 -6.20
CA ASP A 148 -0.20 -15.99 -7.13
C ASP A 148 0.68 -17.23 -6.97
N LYS A 149 0.06 -18.40 -6.94
CA LYS A 149 0.73 -19.70 -6.81
C LYS A 149 1.24 -20.27 -8.15
N SER A 150 1.13 -19.52 -9.26
CA SER A 150 1.05 -20.10 -10.61
C SER A 150 2.38 -20.31 -11.35
N ASN A 151 3.53 -19.87 -10.84
CA ASN A 151 4.82 -20.16 -11.48
C ASN A 151 5.88 -20.55 -10.43
N GLU A 152 6.06 -21.86 -10.26
CA GLU A 152 7.04 -22.44 -9.34
C GLU A 152 8.46 -22.59 -9.93
N SER A 153 8.72 -22.05 -11.11
CA SER A 153 10.07 -22.09 -11.72
C SER A 153 10.97 -20.99 -11.13
N ASN A 154 12.17 -21.36 -10.66
CA ASN A 154 13.20 -20.48 -10.07
C ASN A 154 12.89 -19.90 -8.67
N LEU A 155 12.24 -20.70 -7.82
CA LEU A 155 12.00 -20.33 -6.43
C LEU A 155 13.24 -20.56 -5.55
N LEU A 156 13.71 -19.50 -4.89
CA LEU A 156 14.67 -19.56 -3.78
C LEU A 156 13.94 -20.03 -2.51
N LYS A 157 14.51 -21.04 -1.84
CA LYS A 157 14.03 -21.50 -0.54
C LYS A 157 14.40 -20.47 0.52
N THR A 158 13.47 -20.15 1.41
CA THR A 158 13.78 -19.36 2.61
C THR A 158 14.01 -20.25 3.82
N PHE A 159 14.53 -19.66 4.89
CA PHE A 159 14.64 -20.34 6.19
C PHE A 159 13.27 -20.84 6.69
N ASN A 160 12.19 -20.18 6.30
CA ASN A 160 10.83 -20.63 6.60
C ASN A 160 10.23 -21.30 5.34
N PRO A 161 10.02 -22.63 5.35
CA PRO A 161 9.58 -23.37 4.16
C PRO A 161 8.19 -22.96 3.65
N ILE A 162 7.43 -22.20 4.44
CA ILE A 162 6.15 -21.59 4.04
C ILE A 162 6.40 -20.50 2.99
N PHE A 163 7.42 -19.66 3.17
CA PHE A 163 7.70 -18.59 2.22
C PHE A 163 8.60 -19.09 1.09
N LYS A 164 8.22 -18.78 -0.15
CA LYS A 164 9.08 -18.99 -1.32
C LYS A 164 9.50 -17.63 -1.88
N LEU A 165 10.73 -17.48 -2.35
CA LEU A 165 11.22 -16.25 -2.94
C LEU A 165 11.49 -16.42 -4.43
N GLN A 166 11.35 -15.37 -5.21
CA GLN A 166 11.85 -15.31 -6.59
C GLN A 166 12.45 -13.93 -6.82
N TYR A 167 13.61 -13.87 -7.46
CA TYR A 167 14.24 -12.61 -7.81
C TYR A 167 14.27 -12.49 -9.33
N THR A 168 13.55 -11.51 -9.89
CA THR A 168 13.50 -11.24 -11.35
C THR A 168 13.52 -9.74 -11.58
N ASP A 169 14.22 -9.25 -12.61
CA ASP A 169 14.19 -7.84 -13.02
C ASP A 169 14.37 -6.83 -11.86
N ASN A 170 15.33 -7.10 -10.97
CA ASN A 170 15.56 -6.34 -9.72
C ASN A 170 14.37 -6.26 -8.75
N LYS A 171 13.42 -7.16 -8.86
CA LYS A 171 12.26 -7.31 -7.97
C LYS A 171 12.40 -8.61 -7.20
N LEU A 172 12.35 -8.50 -5.88
CA LEU A 172 12.16 -9.66 -5.01
C LEU A 172 10.67 -9.90 -4.84
N ILE A 173 10.24 -11.12 -5.14
CA ILE A 173 8.88 -11.62 -5.04
C ILE A 173 8.84 -12.64 -3.91
N ILE A 174 7.91 -12.49 -2.98
CA ILE A 174 7.67 -13.45 -1.89
C ILE A 174 6.31 -14.09 -2.09
N TYR A 175 6.27 -15.41 -2.13
CA TYR A 175 5.06 -16.22 -2.23
C TYR A 175 4.66 -16.73 -0.84
N HIS A 176 3.40 -16.53 -0.45
CA HIS A 176 2.82 -17.02 0.80
C HIS A 176 1.67 -18.01 0.52
N PRO A 177 1.81 -19.31 0.86
CA PRO A 177 0.92 -20.36 0.36
C PRO A 177 -0.48 -20.38 0.97
N ASP A 178 -0.75 -19.74 2.11
CA ASP A 178 -2.12 -19.58 2.61
C ASP A 178 -2.21 -18.59 3.79
N PRO A 179 -2.62 -17.32 3.58
CA PRO A 179 -2.87 -16.39 4.67
C PRO A 179 -4.03 -16.80 5.63
N GLN A 180 -4.85 -17.84 5.31
CA GLN A 180 -5.87 -18.39 6.22
C GLN A 180 -5.30 -19.44 7.17
N SER A 181 -4.11 -19.97 6.88
CA SER A 181 -3.43 -20.91 7.76
C SER A 181 -2.89 -20.15 8.97
N HIS A 182 -3.72 -20.00 10.00
CA HIS A 182 -3.37 -19.50 11.33
C HIS A 182 -2.41 -20.47 12.08
N TYR A 183 -1.64 -21.29 11.36
CA TYR A 183 -0.77 -22.30 11.95
C TYR A 183 0.42 -21.61 12.63
N TYR A 184 0.27 -21.45 13.95
CA TYR A 184 1.34 -21.45 14.96
C TYR A 184 2.48 -20.44 14.82
N PHE A 185 2.19 -19.16 14.58
CA PHE A 185 3.23 -18.13 14.75
C PHE A 185 2.87 -17.11 15.83
N PRO A 186 3.55 -17.13 17.00
CA PRO A 186 3.54 -16.01 17.94
C PRO A 186 4.38 -14.81 17.45
N ILE A 187 4.64 -14.73 16.14
CA ILE A 187 5.54 -13.76 15.51
C ILE A 187 4.70 -12.81 14.66
N TRP A 188 4.85 -11.51 14.88
CA TRP A 188 4.23 -10.47 14.06
C TRP A 188 4.80 -10.51 12.64
N LEU A 189 3.95 -10.76 11.64
CA LEU A 189 4.34 -10.87 10.24
C LEU A 189 3.92 -9.61 9.47
N TYR A 190 4.87 -8.98 8.80
CA TYR A 190 4.63 -7.89 7.88
C TYR A 190 4.48 -8.46 6.47
N ILE A 191 3.24 -8.82 6.12
CA ILE A 191 2.93 -9.41 4.81
C ILE A 191 2.10 -8.40 4.02
N PRO A 192 2.68 -7.80 2.97
CA PRO A 192 1.91 -7.12 1.94
C PRO A 192 0.91 -8.10 1.34
N TYR A 193 -0.33 -7.68 1.31
CA TYR A 193 -1.44 -8.55 1.07
C TYR A 193 -2.31 -7.95 -0.03
N ASP A 194 -2.41 -8.69 -1.13
CA ASP A 194 -3.31 -8.33 -2.21
C ASP A 194 -4.75 -8.58 -1.78
N PHE A 195 -5.40 -7.50 -1.31
CA PHE A 195 -6.78 -7.52 -0.85
C PHE A 195 -7.75 -7.94 -1.96
N ILE A 196 -7.44 -7.60 -3.22
CA ILE A 196 -8.30 -7.93 -4.35
C ILE A 196 -8.33 -9.44 -4.51
N LYS A 197 -7.19 -10.12 -4.59
CA LYS A 197 -7.21 -11.59 -4.77
C LYS A 197 -7.85 -12.37 -3.63
N TYR A 198 -7.82 -11.84 -2.41
CA TYR A 198 -8.20 -12.63 -1.25
C TYR A 198 -9.62 -12.40 -0.74
N PHE A 199 -10.08 -11.15 -0.62
CA PHE A 199 -11.45 -10.86 -0.15
C PHE A 199 -12.49 -10.96 -1.27
N CYS A 200 -12.05 -10.95 -2.53
CA CYS A 200 -12.92 -11.05 -3.70
C CYS A 200 -13.24 -12.50 -4.10
N ARG A 201 -13.41 -13.41 -3.12
CA ARG A 201 -13.90 -14.77 -3.39
C ARG A 201 -15.36 -14.76 -3.87
N LEU A 202 -15.59 -15.51 -4.96
CA LEU A 202 -16.84 -15.92 -5.62
C LEU A 202 -17.82 -14.85 -6.11
N ASP A 203 -17.94 -13.70 -5.45
CA ASP A 203 -18.99 -12.71 -5.73
C ASP A 203 -18.49 -11.40 -6.35
N TYR A 204 -17.17 -11.25 -6.46
CA TYR A 204 -16.56 -10.01 -6.92
C TYR A 204 -16.83 -9.71 -8.38
N ASN A 205 -16.64 -10.68 -9.28
CA ASN A 205 -16.96 -10.52 -10.70
C ASN A 205 -18.43 -10.14 -10.89
N ARG A 206 -19.32 -10.72 -10.08
CA ARG A 206 -20.75 -10.38 -10.05
C ARG A 206 -20.98 -8.95 -9.55
N LYS A 207 -20.37 -8.56 -8.43
CA LYS A 207 -20.49 -7.19 -7.87
C LYS A 207 -19.96 -6.14 -8.84
N ILE A 208 -18.82 -6.39 -9.46
CA ILE A 208 -18.22 -5.52 -10.49
C ILE A 208 -19.09 -5.44 -11.73
N SER A 209 -19.54 -6.58 -12.26
CA SER A 209 -20.45 -6.59 -13.42
C SER A 209 -21.76 -5.83 -13.13
N THR A 210 -22.32 -6.03 -11.93
CA THR A 210 -23.50 -5.29 -11.46
C THR A 210 -23.21 -3.80 -11.35
N PHE A 211 -22.05 -3.43 -10.82
CA PHE A 211 -21.61 -2.04 -10.70
C PHE A 211 -21.47 -1.37 -12.07
N PHE A 212 -20.76 -2.00 -13.02
CA PHE A 212 -20.62 -1.50 -14.40
C PHE A 212 -21.98 -1.34 -15.08
N THR A 213 -22.88 -2.31 -14.91
CA THR A 213 -24.24 -2.24 -15.46
C THR A 213 -25.03 -1.06 -14.90
N LYS A 214 -24.97 -0.84 -13.57
CA LYS A 214 -25.66 0.27 -12.90
C LYS A 214 -25.10 1.64 -13.29
N THR A 215 -23.79 1.74 -13.44
CA THR A 215 -23.08 3.01 -13.67
C THR A 215 -22.89 3.34 -15.15
N LYS A 216 -23.22 2.41 -16.06
CA LYS A 216 -22.94 2.47 -17.51
C LYS A 216 -21.45 2.59 -17.86
N LEU A 217 -20.57 2.38 -16.88
CA LEU A 217 -19.13 2.30 -17.08
C LEU A 217 -18.79 0.99 -17.81
N THR A 218 -17.73 0.97 -18.62
CA THR A 218 -17.35 -0.21 -19.41
C THR A 218 -16.21 -1.00 -18.76
N SER A 219 -16.20 -2.33 -18.95
CA SER A 219 -15.11 -3.20 -18.47
C SER A 219 -13.78 -2.91 -19.14
N GLU A 220 -13.76 -2.19 -20.28
CA GLU A 220 -12.54 -1.70 -20.92
C GLU A 220 -11.72 -0.80 -19.99
N LEU A 221 -12.34 -0.15 -18.98
CA LEU A 221 -11.63 0.59 -17.94
C LEU A 221 -10.67 -0.29 -17.13
N LEU A 222 -10.81 -1.61 -17.18
CA LEU A 222 -10.00 -2.55 -16.40
C LEU A 222 -8.90 -3.26 -17.20
N MET A 223 -8.90 -3.17 -18.53
CA MET A 223 -8.05 -4.01 -19.38
C MET A 223 -6.58 -3.56 -19.39
N ASP A 224 -6.33 -2.25 -19.46
CA ASP A 224 -4.99 -1.66 -19.49
C ASP A 224 -4.88 -0.56 -18.45
N VAL A 225 -3.70 -0.35 -17.85
CA VAL A 225 -3.47 0.74 -16.89
C VAL A 225 -3.81 2.07 -17.56
N LYS A 226 -4.96 2.64 -17.20
CA LYS A 226 -5.44 3.87 -17.83
C LYS A 226 -4.89 5.11 -17.15
N ASP A 227 -4.64 6.14 -17.94
CA ASP A 227 -4.40 7.48 -17.40
C ASP A 227 -5.61 7.88 -16.54
N ILE A 228 -5.34 8.41 -15.35
CA ILE A 228 -6.39 8.86 -14.43
C ILE A 228 -7.34 9.87 -15.08
N THR A 229 -6.85 10.68 -16.00
CA THR A 229 -7.64 11.65 -16.78
C THR A 229 -8.68 10.95 -17.67
N GLU A 230 -8.34 9.78 -18.22
CA GLU A 230 -9.30 8.99 -19.01
C GLU A 230 -10.38 8.37 -18.12
N ILE A 231 -9.98 7.85 -16.95
CA ILE A 231 -10.92 7.33 -15.95
C ILE A 231 -11.91 8.42 -15.52
N LEU A 232 -11.40 9.61 -15.18
CA LEU A 232 -12.21 10.76 -14.78
C LEU A 232 -13.17 11.21 -15.89
N LYS A 233 -12.69 11.37 -17.13
CA LYS A 233 -13.55 11.69 -18.28
C LYS A 233 -14.68 10.66 -18.47
N HIS A 234 -14.37 9.39 -18.27
CA HIS A 234 -15.36 8.32 -18.43
C HIS A 234 -16.38 8.31 -17.27
N ILE A 235 -15.96 8.63 -16.05
CA ILE A 235 -16.85 8.85 -14.90
C ILE A 235 -17.79 10.03 -15.17
N GLU A 236 -17.26 11.20 -15.51
CA GLU A 236 -18.03 12.42 -15.81
C GLU A 236 -19.08 12.16 -16.90
N LYS A 237 -18.69 11.51 -18.00
CA LYS A 237 -19.59 11.21 -19.13
C LYS A 237 -20.76 10.31 -18.75
N ASN A 238 -20.54 9.30 -17.90
CA ASN A 238 -21.51 8.24 -17.67
C ASN A 238 -22.32 8.40 -16.38
N LEU A 239 -21.77 9.06 -15.36
CA LEU A 239 -22.38 9.17 -14.04
C LEU A 239 -23.21 10.45 -13.83
N LYS A 240 -23.22 11.39 -14.79
CA LYS A 240 -23.94 12.69 -14.64
C LYS A 240 -23.67 13.34 -13.28
N ILE A 241 -22.39 13.39 -12.89
CA ILE A 241 -21.94 14.16 -11.72
C ILE A 241 -21.73 15.59 -12.18
#